data_AF-A0A0F9MZG2-F1
#
_entry.id   AF-A0A0F9MZG2-F1
#
_cell.length_a   1.000
_cell.length_b   1.000
_cell.length_c   1.000
_cell.angle_alpha   90.00
_cell.angle_beta   90.00
_cell.angle_gamma   90.00
#
_symmetry.space_group_name_H-M   'P 1'
#
loop_
_entity.id
_entity.type
_entity.pdbx_description
1 polymer ?
#
loop_
_entity_poly.entity_id
_entity_poly.type
_entity_poly.pdbx_seq_one_letter_code
_entity_poly.pdbx_strand_id
1 'polypeptide(L)'
;MSFVPLEIANGPECPACGCRDAEILQPPVPVDDESKGWFERMDGGGRARCGHCGNVFAFAVLPAPIAAPAVVDEALGQMEFEPADVQPVDPPPKPRDTAYPVRECPQCGSPKTRTYRTMKEVPGIPRIRYHRCPECRATFKSSDSRHCSP
;
A
#
# COMPACT_ATOMS: atom_id res chain seq x y z
N MET A 1 0.14 12.68 -45.86
CA MET A 1 0.23 11.77 -44.70
C MET A 1 -0.86 12.19 -43.73
N SER A 2 -1.92 11.40 -43.60
CA SER A 2 -3.02 11.68 -42.66
C SER A 2 -2.60 11.22 -41.27
N PHE A 3 -2.57 12.14 -40.31
CA PHE A 3 -2.40 11.80 -38.90
C PHE A 3 -3.72 11.21 -38.39
N VAL A 4 -3.71 9.95 -37.99
CA VAL A 4 -4.82 9.34 -37.25
C VAL A 4 -4.59 9.68 -35.77
N PRO A 5 -5.48 10.43 -35.11
CA PRO A 5 -5.37 10.67 -33.69
C PRO A 5 -5.49 9.34 -32.95
N LEU A 6 -4.47 9.00 -32.16
CA LEU A 6 -4.48 7.82 -31.29
C LEU A 6 -5.51 8.04 -30.18
N GLU A 7 -6.32 7.03 -29.90
CA GLU A 7 -7.26 7.08 -28.78
C GLU A 7 -6.49 7.21 -27.46
N ILE A 8 -6.92 8.15 -26.62
CA ILE A 8 -6.32 8.35 -25.30
C ILE A 8 -6.69 7.14 -24.43
N ALA A 9 -5.68 6.40 -23.98
CA ALA A 9 -5.87 5.27 -23.10
C ALA A 9 -6.42 5.73 -21.74
N ASN A 10 -7.64 5.32 -21.41
CA ASN A 10 -8.36 5.64 -20.16
C ASN A 10 -8.29 4.51 -19.12
N GLY A 11 -7.34 3.59 -19.25
CA GLY A 11 -7.17 2.48 -18.31
C GLY A 11 -6.56 2.91 -16.98
N PRO A 12 -6.62 2.03 -15.95
CA PRO A 12 -5.94 2.27 -14.68
C PRO A 12 -4.43 2.37 -14.88
N GLU A 13 -3.78 3.21 -14.08
CA GLU A 13 -2.34 3.43 -14.16
C GLU A 13 -1.58 2.19 -13.71
N CYS A 14 -0.69 1.68 -14.56
CA CYS A 14 0.11 0.51 -14.24
C CYS A 14 1.20 0.85 -13.21
N PRO A 15 1.31 0.10 -12.09
CA PRO A 15 2.28 0.39 -11.03
C PRO A 15 3.75 0.13 -11.42
N ALA A 16 3.98 -0.50 -12.59
CA ALA A 16 5.33 -0.81 -13.07
C ALA A 16 5.86 0.25 -14.07
N CYS A 17 5.03 0.71 -15.02
CA CYS A 17 5.43 1.65 -16.07
C CYS A 17 4.83 3.06 -15.93
N GLY A 18 3.80 3.27 -15.08
CA GLY A 18 3.02 4.52 -15.02
C GLY A 18 2.12 4.78 -16.23
N CYS A 19 2.04 3.83 -17.17
CA CYS A 19 1.24 3.97 -18.38
C CYS A 19 -0.21 3.56 -18.15
N ARG A 20 -1.14 4.26 -18.82
CA ARG A 20 -2.62 4.05 -18.71
C ARG A 20 -3.20 3.15 -19.81
N ASP A 21 -2.32 2.63 -20.66
CA ASP A 21 -2.66 1.62 -21.65
C ASP A 21 -2.78 0.27 -20.95
N ALA A 22 -3.95 0.04 -20.35
CA ALA A 22 -4.25 -1.16 -19.59
C ALA A 22 -5.59 -1.76 -20.04
N GLU A 23 -5.55 -3.03 -20.40
CA GLU A 23 -6.71 -3.85 -20.75
C GLU A 23 -7.33 -4.43 -19.47
N ILE A 24 -8.63 -4.19 -19.27
CA ILE A 24 -9.35 -4.70 -18.10
C ILE A 24 -9.68 -6.18 -18.33
N LEU A 25 -9.03 -7.07 -17.58
CA LEU A 25 -9.26 -8.51 -17.63
C LEU A 25 -10.45 -8.94 -16.78
N GLN A 26 -10.64 -8.27 -15.64
CA GLN A 26 -11.72 -8.55 -14.71
C GLN A 26 -12.26 -7.22 -14.19
N PRO A 27 -13.56 -6.92 -14.42
CA PRO A 27 -14.15 -5.72 -13.87
C PRO A 27 -14.24 -5.82 -12.33
N PRO A 28 -14.11 -4.70 -11.64
CA PRO A 28 -14.33 -4.60 -10.19
C PRO A 28 -15.79 -4.92 -9.86
N VAL A 29 -16.01 -5.65 -8.77
CA VAL A 29 -17.36 -5.97 -8.32
C VAL A 29 -17.86 -4.79 -7.48
N PRO A 30 -19.00 -4.15 -7.82
CA PRO A 30 -19.55 -3.07 -7.01
C PRO A 30 -19.84 -3.57 -5.59
N VAL A 31 -19.50 -2.74 -4.59
CA VAL A 31 -19.50 -3.07 -3.15
C VAL A 31 -20.90 -2.90 -2.54
N ASP A 32 -21.92 -2.71 -3.38
CA ASP A 32 -23.28 -2.32 -3.01
C ASP A 32 -24.06 -3.46 -2.32
N ASP A 33 -23.51 -4.67 -2.30
CA ASP A 33 -24.10 -5.82 -1.63
C ASP A 33 -23.63 -5.89 -0.16
N GLU A 34 -24.46 -5.40 0.76
CA GLU A 34 -24.29 -5.58 2.22
C GLU A 34 -24.16 -7.06 2.65
N SER A 35 -24.49 -7.98 1.74
CA SER A 35 -24.45 -9.43 1.87
C SER A 35 -23.06 -10.06 1.64
N LYS A 36 -22.05 -9.30 1.17
CA LYS A 36 -20.72 -9.84 0.87
C LYS A 36 -19.74 -9.76 2.03
N GLY A 37 -19.05 -10.88 2.26
CA GLY A 37 -18.13 -11.07 3.37
C GLY A 37 -16.94 -10.11 3.31
N TRP A 38 -16.32 -9.83 4.46
CA TRP A 38 -15.14 -8.96 4.56
C TRP A 38 -14.01 -9.32 3.57
N PHE A 39 -13.90 -10.61 3.21
CA PHE A 39 -12.92 -11.12 2.25
C PHE A 39 -13.19 -10.62 0.81
N GLU A 40 -14.44 -10.61 0.37
CA GLU A 40 -14.82 -10.13 -0.97
C GLU A 40 -14.70 -8.62 -1.13
N ARG A 41 -14.70 -7.87 -0.01
CA ARG A 41 -14.41 -6.42 -0.03
C ARG A 41 -12.92 -6.11 -0.15
N MET A 42 -12.06 -7.02 0.31
CA MET A 42 -10.60 -6.90 0.19
C MET A 42 -10.11 -7.35 -1.21
N ASP A 43 -10.69 -8.42 -1.75
CA ASP A 43 -10.33 -8.96 -3.07
C ASP A 43 -11.22 -8.45 -4.22
N GLY A 44 -12.24 -7.62 -3.93
CA GLY A 44 -13.20 -7.08 -4.92
C GLY A 44 -12.62 -6.08 -5.93
N GLY A 45 -11.30 -5.91 -5.96
CA GLY A 45 -10.61 -5.12 -6.98
C GLY A 45 -10.71 -5.76 -8.36
N GLY A 46 -10.81 -4.92 -9.39
CA GLY A 46 -10.66 -5.37 -10.77
C GLY A 46 -9.21 -5.80 -11.06
N ARG A 47 -9.00 -6.55 -12.14
CA ARG A 47 -7.66 -6.91 -12.63
C ARG A 47 -7.47 -6.34 -14.03
N ALA A 48 -6.30 -5.76 -14.27
CA ALA A 48 -5.92 -5.22 -15.57
C ALA A 48 -4.54 -5.72 -15.98
N ARG A 49 -4.29 -5.73 -17.28
CA ARG A 49 -2.99 -6.02 -17.88
C ARG A 49 -2.51 -4.80 -18.64
N CYS A 50 -1.29 -4.37 -18.36
CA CYS A 50 -0.67 -3.29 -19.09
C CYS A 50 -0.30 -3.71 -20.53
N GLY A 51 -0.72 -2.93 -21.53
CA GLY A 51 -0.37 -3.13 -22.95
C GLY A 51 1.11 -2.83 -23.25
N HIS A 52 1.72 -1.90 -22.52
CA HIS A 52 3.14 -1.55 -22.70
C HIS A 52 4.09 -2.59 -22.09
N CYS A 53 3.93 -2.93 -20.80
CA CYS A 53 4.87 -3.79 -20.08
C CYS A 53 4.36 -5.23 -19.83
N GLY A 54 3.10 -5.52 -20.16
CA GLY A 54 2.50 -6.85 -19.97
C GLY A 54 2.16 -7.22 -18.52
N ASN A 55 2.50 -6.36 -17.55
CA ASN A 55 2.29 -6.62 -16.12
C ASN A 55 0.79 -6.70 -15.78
N VAL A 56 0.41 -7.70 -14.99
CA VAL A 56 -0.97 -7.88 -14.51
C VAL A 56 -1.06 -7.35 -13.09
N PHE A 57 -1.99 -6.44 -12.84
CA PHE A 57 -2.14 -5.78 -11.55
C PHE A 57 -3.62 -5.69 -11.14
N ALA A 58 -3.86 -5.58 -9.84
CA ALA A 58 -5.18 -5.33 -9.28
C ALA A 58 -5.39 -3.82 -9.14
N PHE A 59 -6.62 -3.36 -9.40
CA PHE A 59 -7.04 -1.98 -9.18
C PHE A 59 -8.37 -1.96 -8.44
N ALA A 60 -8.49 -1.12 -7.41
CA ALA A 60 -9.77 -0.88 -6.76
C ALA A 60 -10.47 0.27 -7.48
N VAL A 61 -11.78 0.14 -7.74
CA VAL A 61 -12.59 1.34 -7.97
C VAL A 61 -12.71 1.99 -6.62
N LEU A 62 -12.02 3.11 -6.45
CA LEU A 62 -12.29 3.99 -5.32
C LEU A 62 -13.80 4.23 -5.32
N PRO A 63 -14.49 4.04 -4.18
CA PRO A 63 -15.92 4.32 -4.10
C PRO A 63 -16.13 5.71 -4.69
N ALA A 64 -17.09 5.83 -5.62
CA ALA A 64 -17.45 7.12 -6.20
C ALA A 64 -17.53 8.13 -5.04
N PRO A 65 -16.91 9.31 -5.16
CA PRO A 65 -16.94 10.29 -4.08
C PRO A 65 -18.41 10.45 -3.70
N ILE A 66 -18.73 10.11 -2.45
CA ILE A 66 -20.06 10.37 -1.90
C ILE A 66 -20.28 11.84 -2.19
N ALA A 67 -21.25 12.13 -3.05
CA ALA A 67 -21.56 13.50 -3.44
C ALA A 67 -21.74 14.29 -2.16
N ALA A 68 -20.73 15.09 -1.79
CA ALA A 68 -20.87 16.01 -0.70
C ALA A 68 -22.08 16.87 -1.07
N PRO A 69 -23.08 17.01 -0.19
CA PRO A 69 -24.17 17.93 -0.48
C PRO A 69 -23.53 19.29 -0.76
N ALA A 70 -23.93 19.90 -1.87
CA ALA A 70 -23.47 21.20 -2.31
C ALA A 70 -23.78 22.22 -1.20
N VAL A 71 -22.83 22.43 -0.29
CA VAL A 71 -22.77 23.62 0.54
C VAL A 71 -22.30 24.72 -0.39
N VAL A 72 -23.28 25.50 -0.86
CA VAL A 72 -23.10 26.87 -1.33
C VAL A 72 -22.51 27.67 -0.17
N ASP A 73 -21.18 27.70 -0.08
CA ASP A 73 -20.45 28.65 0.75
C ASP A 73 -20.02 29.81 -0.13
N GLU A 74 -20.95 30.74 -0.30
CA GLU A 74 -20.75 32.06 -0.89
C GLU A 74 -20.05 32.97 0.13
N ALA A 75 -18.84 32.59 0.56
CA ALA A 75 -17.94 33.41 1.35
C ALA A 75 -16.63 32.64 1.59
N LEU A 76 -15.57 32.96 0.85
CA LEU A 76 -14.24 33.07 1.46
C LEU A 76 -13.30 33.74 0.46
N GLY A 77 -12.69 34.80 0.94
CA GLY A 77 -11.78 35.64 0.20
C GLY A 77 -10.53 34.87 -0.23
N GLN A 78 -9.91 35.45 -1.24
CA GLN A 78 -8.55 35.21 -1.69
C GLN A 78 -7.62 34.95 -0.50
N MET A 79 -7.20 33.71 -0.30
CA MET A 79 -5.98 33.40 0.43
C MET A 79 -4.98 32.86 -0.57
N GLU A 80 -4.04 33.71 -0.93
CA GLU A 80 -2.87 33.38 -1.73
C GLU A 80 -2.12 32.22 -1.06
N PHE A 81 -2.00 31.11 -1.78
CA PHE A 81 -1.27 29.94 -1.34
C PHE A 81 0.21 30.16 -1.67
N GLU A 82 1.01 30.60 -0.68
CA GLU A 82 2.46 30.57 -0.82
C GLU A 82 2.93 29.12 -0.96
N PRO A 83 3.77 28.79 -1.97
CA PRO A 83 4.28 27.44 -2.14
C PRO A 83 5.24 27.12 -1.00
N ALA A 84 4.81 26.27 -0.07
CA ALA A 84 5.68 25.71 0.95
C ALA A 84 6.77 24.85 0.26
N ASP A 85 8.02 25.25 0.44
CA ASP A 85 9.22 24.47 0.12
C ASP A 85 9.09 23.05 0.71
N VAL A 86 8.76 22.08 -0.15
CA VAL A 86 8.75 20.66 0.20
C VAL A 86 10.19 20.22 0.34
N GLN A 87 10.71 20.24 1.57
CA GLN A 87 12.02 19.65 1.85
C GLN A 87 11.97 18.13 1.59
N PRO A 88 13.01 17.56 0.95
CA PRO A 88 13.08 16.13 0.68
C PRO A 88 13.12 15.36 1.99
N VAL A 89 12.12 14.51 2.20
CA VAL A 89 12.05 13.61 3.36
C VAL A 89 13.12 12.54 3.19
N ASP A 90 14.09 12.49 4.11
CA ASP A 90 15.16 11.49 4.10
C ASP A 90 14.59 10.06 4.01
N PRO A 91 15.23 9.16 3.24
CA PRO A 91 14.77 7.79 3.11
C PRO A 91 14.79 7.08 4.47
N PRO A 92 13.74 6.31 4.79
CA PRO A 92 13.65 5.65 6.09
C PRO A 92 14.83 4.69 6.29
N PRO A 93 15.44 4.66 7.50
CA PRO A 93 16.59 3.82 7.77
C PRO A 93 16.26 2.35 7.53
N LYS A 94 17.20 1.63 6.90
CA LYS A 94 17.04 0.20 6.60
C LYS A 94 16.81 -0.58 7.92
N PRO A 95 15.77 -1.43 7.98
CA PRO A 95 15.48 -2.19 9.18
C PRO A 95 16.64 -3.12 9.52
N ARG A 96 17.14 -3.03 10.76
CA ARG A 96 18.20 -3.90 11.29
C ARG A 96 17.61 -5.23 11.76
N ASP A 97 18.29 -6.32 11.44
CA ASP A 97 17.92 -7.67 11.85
C ASP A 97 18.35 -7.87 13.30
N THR A 98 17.41 -8.24 14.18
CA THR A 98 17.68 -8.42 15.62
C THR A 98 17.46 -9.88 16.04
N ALA A 99 18.22 -10.37 17.00
CA ALA A 99 18.00 -11.71 17.56
C ALA A 99 16.80 -11.69 18.52
N TYR A 100 15.94 -12.72 18.46
CA TYR A 100 14.84 -12.90 19.41
C TYR A 100 15.33 -13.54 20.73
N PRO A 101 14.78 -13.19 21.91
CA PRO A 101 13.71 -12.23 22.17
C PRO A 101 14.16 -10.77 22.08
N VAL A 102 13.38 -9.98 21.36
CA VAL A 102 13.53 -8.53 21.29
C VAL A 102 13.08 -7.93 22.61
N ARG A 103 14.00 -7.32 23.36
CA ARG A 103 13.69 -6.62 24.62
C ARG A 103 13.31 -5.15 24.38
N GLU A 104 13.91 -4.52 23.36
CA GLU A 104 13.81 -3.09 23.10
C GLU A 104 13.84 -2.79 21.59
N CYS A 105 13.28 -1.64 21.20
CA CYS A 105 13.31 -1.18 19.83
C CYS A 105 14.74 -0.79 19.41
N PRO A 106 15.29 -1.33 18.31
CA PRO A 106 16.66 -1.02 17.88
C PRO A 106 16.83 0.42 17.36
N GLN A 107 15.74 1.17 17.17
CA GLN A 107 15.79 2.55 16.69
C GLN A 107 15.72 3.57 17.84
N CYS A 108 14.83 3.35 18.82
CA CYS A 108 14.60 4.32 19.90
C CYS A 108 14.81 3.77 21.32
N GLY A 109 15.20 2.50 21.48
CA GLY A 109 15.38 1.85 22.78
C GLY A 109 14.08 1.56 23.55
N SER A 110 12.91 1.85 22.97
CA SER A 110 11.64 1.64 23.65
C SER A 110 11.37 0.16 23.96
N PRO A 111 11.02 -0.23 25.20
CA PRO A 111 10.69 -1.62 25.54
C PRO A 111 9.29 -2.03 25.05
N LYS A 112 8.47 -1.09 24.56
CA LYS A 112 7.07 -1.34 24.19
C LYS A 112 6.90 -1.89 22.77
N THR A 113 7.80 -2.73 22.29
CA THR A 113 7.71 -3.29 20.94
C THR A 113 6.61 -4.36 20.86
N ARG A 114 5.76 -4.30 19.82
CA ARG A 114 4.68 -5.28 19.60
C ARG A 114 4.93 -6.10 18.33
N THR A 115 4.77 -7.41 18.41
CA THR A 115 4.76 -8.28 17.23
C THR A 115 3.42 -8.16 16.52
N TYR A 116 3.44 -7.84 15.22
CA TYR A 116 2.20 -7.71 14.41
C TYR A 116 2.05 -8.81 13.36
N ARG A 117 3.15 -9.46 12.97
CA ARG A 117 3.12 -10.57 12.00
C ARG A 117 4.17 -11.61 12.37
N THR A 118 3.78 -12.87 12.30
CA THR A 118 4.70 -14.00 12.45
C THR A 118 4.63 -14.83 11.18
N MET A 119 5.77 -15.14 10.58
CA MET A 119 5.81 -16.06 9.43
C MET A 119 5.47 -17.48 9.90
N LYS A 120 4.82 -18.25 9.04
CA LYS A 120 4.59 -19.67 9.27
C LYS A 120 5.94 -20.39 9.38
N GLU A 121 6.03 -21.34 10.29
CA GLU A 121 7.23 -22.15 10.43
C GLU A 121 7.42 -23.02 9.17
N VAL A 122 8.62 -22.96 8.62
CA VAL A 122 9.04 -23.80 7.49
C VAL A 122 10.23 -24.63 7.99
N PRO A 123 10.21 -25.97 7.81
CA PRO A 123 11.33 -26.81 8.21
C PRO A 123 12.66 -26.30 7.65
N GLY A 124 13.67 -26.14 8.52
CA GLY A 124 15.01 -25.66 8.14
C GLY A 124 15.16 -24.14 8.01
N ILE A 125 14.08 -23.35 8.17
CA ILE A 125 14.15 -21.88 8.13
C ILE A 125 13.89 -21.32 9.54
N PRO A 126 14.74 -20.40 10.05
CA PRO A 126 14.52 -19.78 11.36
C PRO A 126 13.20 -19.01 11.37
N ARG A 127 12.46 -19.09 12.47
CA ARG A 127 11.17 -18.42 12.60
C ARG A 127 11.36 -16.91 12.64
N ILE A 128 10.84 -16.21 11.63
CA ILE A 128 10.92 -14.74 11.54
C ILE A 128 9.65 -14.11 12.12
N ARG A 129 9.84 -13.15 13.03
CA ARG A 129 8.77 -12.31 13.61
C ARG A 129 8.98 -10.85 13.22
N TYR A 130 7.89 -10.16 12.88
CA TYR A 130 7.90 -8.74 12.55
C TYR A 130 7.31 -7.93 13.69
N HIS A 131 8.05 -6.89 14.09
CA HIS A 131 7.72 -6.00 15.19
C HIS A 131 7.48 -4.59 14.70
N ARG A 132 6.63 -3.87 15.44
CA ARG A 132 6.39 -2.45 15.29
C ARG A 132 6.55 -1.77 16.64
N CYS A 133 7.31 -0.69 16.69
CA CYS A 133 7.39 0.16 17.86
C CYS A 133 6.22 1.17 17.84
N PRO A 134 5.43 1.32 18.91
CA PRO A 134 4.37 2.33 18.96
C PRO A 134 4.91 3.75 19.12
N GLU A 135 6.10 3.92 19.71
CA GLU A 135 6.68 5.24 20.00
C GLU A 135 7.33 5.85 18.76
N CYS A 136 8.29 5.16 18.13
CA CYS A 136 8.96 5.67 16.93
C CYS A 136 8.34 5.18 15.60
N ARG A 137 7.29 4.35 15.67
CA ARG A 137 6.62 3.73 14.50
C ARG A 137 7.51 2.86 13.60
N ALA A 138 8.77 2.64 13.97
CA ALA A 138 9.69 1.81 13.21
C ALA A 138 9.22 0.35 13.17
N THR A 139 9.42 -0.28 12.01
CA THR A 139 9.24 -1.71 11.80
C THR A 139 10.59 -2.39 11.69
N PHE A 140 10.71 -3.58 12.28
CA PHE A 140 11.94 -4.37 12.21
C PHE A 140 11.59 -5.85 12.40
N LYS A 141 12.49 -6.74 11.95
CA LYS A 141 12.30 -8.19 12.05
C LYS A 141 13.27 -8.79 13.06
N SER A 142 12.81 -9.86 13.71
CA SER A 142 13.65 -10.70 14.55
C SER A 142 13.63 -12.15 14.11
N SER A 143 14.79 -12.78 14.07
CA SER A 143 14.92 -14.23 13.88
C SER A 143 14.97 -14.95 15.22
N ASP A 144 14.14 -15.98 15.39
CA ASP A 144 14.23 -16.91 16.52
C ASP A 144 15.08 -18.11 16.10
N SER A 145 16.34 -18.12 16.55
CA SER A 145 17.31 -19.18 16.28
C SER A 145 17.10 -20.43 17.14
N ARG A 146 16.22 -20.40 18.15
CA ARG A 146 16.00 -21.54 19.05
C ARG A 146 15.31 -22.73 18.39
N HIS A 147 14.71 -22.52 17.20
CA HIS A 147 14.04 -23.57 16.43
C HIS A 147 14.93 -24.19 15.35
N CYS A 148 16.24 -23.86 15.32
CA CYS A 148 17.22 -24.44 14.40
C CYS A 148 18.05 -25.57 15.03
N SER A 149 17.54 -26.27 16.05
CA SER A 149 18.20 -27.49 16.52
C SER A 149 17.81 -28.66 15.60
N PRO A 150 18.79 -29.37 15.00
CA PRO A 150 18.55 -30.50 14.10
C PRO A 150 17.88 -31.68 14.80
#